data_AF-A0A7J7ZL64-F1
#
_entry.id   AF-A0A7J7ZL64-F1
#
_cell.length_a   1.000
_cell.length_b   1.000
_cell.length_c   1.000
_cell.angle_alpha   90.00
_cell.angle_beta   90.00
_cell.angle_gamma   90.00
#
_symmetry.space_group_name_H-M   'P 1'
#
loop_
_entity.id
_entity.type
_entity.pdbx_description
1 polymer ?
#
loop_
_entity_poly.entity_id
_entity_poly.type
_entity_poly.pdbx_seq_one_letter_code
_entity_poly.pdbx_strand_id
1 'polypeptide(L)'
;MREDMAKYRRMSGVRPQSFRDLETPPHWAAYDSGLELLGRQEAALALPRLEEALQESLAQLESCRAGCEGPEELQREEEEEEEGPGSQGGLYEAIAGHWIRVLQCRQRCVEETATRPGRSFPVPDFLPSQLRRLQEAHAQVGNLSQAVENVLSFLLFYPEDEAAKEALNQYQTQLGEPRPGLGPREDIQRFVLQSLGEKRQLYYAMEHLGTSFKDPDPWTPAAFIPESLREKLRIKSSDLGTMSLPSRSP
;
A
#
# COMPACT_ATOMS: atom_id res chain seq x y z
N MET A 1 18.68 -4.04 25.85
CA MET A 1 18.58 -3.09 24.72
C MET A 1 18.23 -1.66 25.13
N ARG A 2 17.05 -1.35 25.71
CA ARG A 2 16.69 0.04 26.11
C ARG A 2 17.65 0.65 27.15
N GLU A 3 18.07 -0.13 28.13
CA GLU A 3 19.02 0.31 29.16
C GLU A 3 20.43 0.53 28.59
N ASP A 4 20.84 -0.31 27.65
CA ASP A 4 22.13 -0.19 26.95
C ASP A 4 22.18 1.10 26.12
N MET A 5 21.14 1.39 25.34
CA MET A 5 21.02 2.63 24.56
C MET A 5 21.13 3.88 25.46
N ALA A 6 20.50 3.85 26.65
CA ALA A 6 20.57 4.95 27.60
C ALA A 6 21.97 5.15 28.21
N LYS A 7 22.77 4.09 28.29
CA LYS A 7 24.18 4.15 28.70
C LYS A 7 25.04 4.81 27.62
N TYR A 8 24.89 4.38 26.35
CA TYR A 8 25.67 4.94 25.25
C TYR A 8 25.40 6.44 25.04
N ARG A 9 24.15 6.90 25.22
CA ARG A 9 23.78 8.32 25.10
C ARG A 9 24.46 9.23 26.14
N ARG A 10 24.90 8.67 27.27
CA ARG A 10 25.53 9.43 28.37
C ARG A 10 27.06 9.50 28.24
N MET A 11 27.66 8.81 27.27
CA MET A 11 29.11 8.84 27.10
C MET A 11 29.58 10.14 26.45
N SER A 12 30.66 10.72 26.99
CA SER A 12 31.28 11.93 26.47
C SER A 12 31.76 11.73 25.04
N GLY A 13 31.35 12.62 24.13
CA GLY A 13 31.73 12.58 22.71
C GLY A 13 30.73 11.88 21.79
N VAL A 14 29.76 11.15 22.34
CA VAL A 14 28.67 10.55 21.54
C VAL A 14 27.60 11.61 21.25
N ARG A 15 27.34 11.88 19.97
CA ARG A 15 26.31 12.83 19.54
C ARG A 15 24.99 12.09 19.31
N PRO A 16 23.83 12.78 19.34
CA PRO A 16 22.56 12.17 18.94
C PRO A 16 22.62 11.55 17.54
N GLN A 17 23.35 12.18 16.60
CA GLN A 17 23.55 11.65 15.24
C GLN A 17 24.44 10.40 15.16
N SER A 18 25.11 10.02 16.25
CA SER A 18 25.93 8.80 16.31
C SER A 18 25.09 7.53 16.43
N PHE A 19 23.81 7.65 16.77
CA PHE A 19 22.88 6.53 16.78
C PHE A 19 22.16 6.46 15.43
N ARG A 20 22.33 5.35 14.73
CA ARG A 20 21.58 5.04 13.51
C ARG A 20 20.70 3.85 13.78
N ASP A 21 19.42 3.99 13.50
CA ASP A 21 18.52 2.86 13.44
C ASP A 21 18.85 2.04 12.19
N LEU A 22 19.23 0.78 12.38
CA LEU A 22 19.51 -0.16 11.30
C LEU A 22 18.29 -1.05 11.00
N GLU A 23 17.26 -1.00 11.82
CA GLU A 23 16.03 -1.77 11.66
C GLU A 23 14.99 -0.99 10.86
N THR A 24 15.01 0.35 10.94
CA THR A 24 14.07 1.20 10.20
C THR A 24 14.40 1.24 8.71
N PRO A 25 13.50 0.76 7.83
CA PRO A 25 13.68 0.84 6.38
C PRO A 25 13.85 2.29 5.90
N PRO A 26 14.58 2.52 4.79
CA PRO A 26 14.85 3.86 4.27
C PRO A 26 13.58 4.70 4.04
N HIS A 27 12.53 4.10 3.47
CA HIS A 27 11.27 4.80 3.21
C HIS A 27 10.58 5.28 4.48
N TRP A 28 10.62 4.51 5.57
CA TRP A 28 10.07 4.92 6.86
C TRP A 28 10.88 6.05 7.50
N ALA A 29 12.21 5.97 7.45
CA ALA A 29 13.09 7.01 7.97
C ALA A 29 12.87 8.35 7.24
N ALA A 30 12.77 8.31 5.91
CA ALA A 30 12.48 9.48 5.09
C ALA A 30 11.07 10.02 5.36
N TYR A 31 10.06 9.14 5.46
CA TYR A 31 8.70 9.53 5.73
C TYR A 31 8.57 10.23 7.08
N ASP A 32 9.11 9.65 8.15
CA ASP A 32 9.07 10.22 9.50
C ASP A 32 9.76 11.58 9.58
N SER A 33 10.91 11.71 8.92
CA SER A 33 11.62 12.99 8.78
C SER A 33 10.78 14.03 8.05
N GLY A 34 10.11 13.64 6.95
CA GLY A 34 9.17 14.49 6.24
C GLY A 34 7.99 14.94 7.11
N LEU A 35 7.40 14.03 7.90
CA LEU A 35 6.30 14.34 8.81
C LEU A 35 6.71 15.30 9.93
N GLU A 36 7.92 15.12 10.48
CA GLU A 36 8.45 16.01 11.50
C GLU A 36 8.62 17.44 10.97
N LEU A 37 9.16 17.60 9.76
CA LEU A 37 9.32 18.90 9.11
C LEU A 37 7.97 19.54 8.77
N LEU A 38 7.00 18.76 8.29
CA LEU A 38 5.62 19.26 8.11
C LEU A 38 4.99 19.72 9.42
N GLY A 39 5.21 18.99 10.52
CA GLY A 39 4.75 19.38 11.86
C GLY A 39 5.34 20.70 12.35
N ARG A 40 6.53 21.07 11.86
CA ARG A 40 7.18 22.37 12.11
C ARG A 40 6.81 23.45 11.09
N GLN A 41 5.89 23.16 10.15
CA GLN A 41 5.49 24.02 9.04
C GLN A 41 6.63 24.34 8.06
N GLU A 42 7.64 23.47 7.99
CA GLU A 42 8.80 23.61 7.11
C GLU A 42 8.59 22.83 5.79
N ALA A 43 7.50 23.12 5.07
CA ALA A 43 7.09 22.34 3.89
C ALA A 43 8.18 22.24 2.80
N ALA A 44 8.91 23.32 2.54
CA ALA A 44 10.00 23.31 1.56
C ALA A 44 11.13 22.34 1.92
N LEU A 45 11.43 22.16 3.21
CA LEU A 45 12.43 21.20 3.68
C LEU A 45 11.88 19.78 3.74
N ALA A 46 10.56 19.62 3.95
CA ALA A 46 9.88 18.34 3.96
C ALA A 46 9.82 17.68 2.57
N LEU A 47 9.62 18.47 1.51
CA LEU A 47 9.47 17.98 0.13
C LEU A 47 10.51 16.93 -0.31
N PRO A 48 11.84 17.18 -0.21
CA PRO A 48 12.82 16.17 -0.60
C PRO A 48 12.73 14.89 0.23
N ARG A 49 12.32 14.97 1.50
CA ARG A 49 12.14 13.80 2.38
C ARG A 49 10.89 13.00 2.04
N LEU A 50 9.81 13.67 1.68
CA LEU A 50 8.58 13.02 1.23
C LEU A 50 8.76 12.36 -0.14
N GLU A 51 9.52 12.98 -1.04
CA GLU A 51 9.85 12.40 -2.34
C GLU A 51 10.75 11.17 -2.18
N GLU A 52 11.79 11.28 -1.35
CA GLU A 52 12.64 10.14 -0.95
C GLU A 52 11.79 9.01 -0.37
N ALA A 53 10.86 9.32 0.53
CA ALA A 53 9.96 8.33 1.13
C ALA A 53 9.11 7.59 0.09
N LEU A 54 8.53 8.31 -0.88
CA LEU A 54 7.69 7.71 -1.91
C LEU A 54 8.51 6.80 -2.84
N GLN A 55 9.65 7.29 -3.33
CA GLN A 55 10.52 6.53 -4.23
C GLN A 55 11.08 5.26 -3.55
N GLU A 56 11.54 5.38 -2.31
CA GLU A 56 12.00 4.23 -1.52
C GLU A 56 10.86 3.26 -1.20
N SER A 57 9.63 3.75 -0.98
CA SER A 57 8.45 2.89 -0.77
C SER A 57 8.14 2.07 -2.02
N LEU A 58 8.19 2.68 -3.20
CA LEU A 58 7.99 1.99 -4.47
C LEU A 58 9.12 1.00 -4.75
N ALA A 59 10.38 1.37 -4.46
CA ALA A 59 11.52 0.47 -4.60
C ALA A 59 11.43 -0.75 -3.67
N GLN A 60 11.04 -0.55 -2.41
CA GLN A 60 10.81 -1.63 -1.44
C GLN A 60 9.68 -2.55 -1.91
N LEU A 61 8.61 -1.98 -2.45
CA LEU A 61 7.50 -2.74 -3.00
C LEU A 61 7.92 -3.61 -4.18
N GLU A 62 8.66 -3.06 -5.13
CA GLU A 62 9.20 -3.82 -6.27
C GLU A 62 10.20 -4.90 -5.84
N SER A 63 11.06 -4.60 -4.86
CA SER A 63 11.99 -5.59 -4.29
C SER A 63 11.24 -6.76 -3.64
N CYS A 64 10.17 -6.49 -2.90
CA CYS A 64 9.33 -7.54 -2.32
C CYS A 64 8.66 -8.37 -3.41
N ARG A 65 8.09 -7.70 -4.42
CA ARG A 65 7.39 -8.36 -5.54
C ARG A 65 8.31 -9.24 -6.37
N ALA A 66 9.56 -8.84 -6.58
CA ALA A 66 10.58 -9.65 -7.22
C ALA A 66 10.92 -10.91 -6.40
N GLY A 67 10.91 -10.80 -5.06
CA GLY A 67 11.11 -11.92 -4.15
C GLY A 67 10.02 -13.00 -4.22
N CYS A 68 8.82 -12.65 -4.70
CA CYS A 68 7.71 -13.59 -4.84
C CYS A 68 7.88 -14.60 -5.98
N GLU A 69 8.82 -14.40 -6.91
CA GLU A 69 9.11 -15.33 -8.02
C GLU A 69 10.15 -16.39 -7.66
N GLY A 70 10.59 -16.44 -6.40
CA GLY A 70 11.59 -17.39 -5.91
C GLY A 70 11.13 -18.85 -6.00
N PRO A 71 12.06 -19.81 -5.84
CA PRO A 71 11.69 -21.20 -5.70
C PRO A 71 10.69 -21.35 -4.56
N GLU A 72 9.67 -22.15 -4.80
CA GLU A 72 8.66 -22.42 -3.79
C GLU A 72 9.36 -23.08 -2.59
N GLU A 73 9.57 -22.33 -1.50
CA GLU A 73 9.76 -22.91 -0.19
C GLU A 73 8.42 -23.56 0.11
N LEU A 74 8.27 -24.79 -0.38
CA LEU A 74 7.09 -25.60 -0.17
C LEU A 74 6.74 -25.46 1.31
N GLN A 75 5.57 -24.88 1.59
CA GLN A 75 4.82 -25.15 2.82
C GLN A 75 4.33 -26.60 2.74
N ARG A 76 5.29 -27.51 2.54
CA ARG A 76 5.14 -28.92 2.28
C ARG A 76 4.49 -29.62 3.46
N GLU A 77 4.51 -28.99 4.62
CA GLU A 77 3.99 -29.53 5.87
C GLU A 77 2.48 -29.29 6.03
N GLU A 78 1.88 -28.28 5.38
CA GLU A 78 0.44 -28.01 5.51
C GLU A 78 -0.38 -28.60 4.35
N GLU A 79 0.16 -28.63 3.12
CA GLU A 79 -0.55 -29.21 1.97
C GLU A 79 -0.53 -30.76 1.97
N GLU A 80 0.45 -31.40 2.63
CA GLU A 80 0.52 -32.87 2.75
C GLU A 80 -0.49 -33.46 3.76
N GLU A 81 -1.08 -32.64 4.65
CA GLU A 81 -2.06 -33.12 5.65
C GLU A 81 -3.52 -33.04 5.20
N GLU A 82 -3.90 -32.10 4.31
CA GLU A 82 -5.29 -31.98 3.82
C GLU A 82 -5.55 -32.68 2.48
N GLU A 83 -4.57 -32.78 1.59
CA GLU A 83 -4.72 -33.50 0.31
C GLU A 83 -3.92 -34.81 0.35
N GLY A 84 -4.63 -35.94 0.43
CA GLY A 84 -4.02 -37.27 0.36
C GLY A 84 -3.09 -37.45 -0.86
N PRO A 85 -2.22 -38.48 -0.86
CA PRO A 85 -1.02 -38.58 -1.70
C PRO A 85 -1.33 -38.87 -3.19
N GLY A 86 -2.02 -37.95 -3.87
CA GLY A 86 -2.51 -38.16 -5.23
C GLY A 86 -3.16 -36.98 -5.96
N SER A 87 -3.22 -35.78 -5.39
CA SER A 87 -3.83 -34.60 -6.05
C SER A 87 -2.78 -33.63 -6.60
N GLN A 88 -1.70 -34.13 -7.20
CA GLN A 88 -0.94 -33.29 -8.12
C GLN A 88 -1.79 -33.15 -9.39
N GLY A 89 -2.49 -32.02 -9.51
CA GLY A 89 -3.12 -31.63 -10.77
C GLY A 89 -2.13 -31.73 -11.94
N GLY A 90 -2.64 -31.78 -13.17
CA GLY A 90 -1.80 -31.79 -14.36
C GLY A 90 -0.81 -30.61 -14.40
N LEU A 91 0.12 -30.64 -15.35
CA LEU A 91 1.13 -29.58 -15.51
C LEU A 91 0.52 -28.17 -15.55
N TYR A 92 -0.65 -28.00 -16.17
CA TYR A 92 -1.33 -26.71 -16.27
C TYR A 92 -1.90 -26.25 -14.94
N GLU A 93 -2.48 -27.17 -14.16
CA GLU A 93 -2.99 -26.90 -12.82
C GLU A 93 -1.85 -26.53 -11.87
N ALA A 94 -0.71 -27.22 -11.96
CA ALA A 94 0.49 -26.88 -11.19
C ALA A 94 1.04 -25.50 -11.53
N ILE A 95 1.15 -25.16 -12.82
CA ILE A 95 1.57 -23.83 -13.28
C ILE A 95 0.61 -22.74 -12.79
N ALA A 96 -0.70 -22.98 -12.93
CA ALA A 96 -1.73 -22.03 -12.50
C ALA A 96 -1.67 -21.81 -10.99
N GLY A 97 -1.58 -22.88 -10.20
CA GLY A 97 -1.47 -22.83 -8.74
C GLY A 97 -0.26 -22.03 -8.28
N HIS A 98 0.91 -22.31 -8.86
CA HIS A 98 2.12 -21.54 -8.57
C HIS A 98 1.96 -20.05 -8.92
N TRP A 99 1.43 -19.73 -10.10
CA TRP A 99 1.20 -18.34 -10.50
C TRP A 99 0.22 -17.61 -9.58
N ILE A 100 -0.85 -18.28 -9.12
CA ILE A 100 -1.77 -17.71 -8.14
C ILE A 100 -1.04 -17.36 -6.84
N ARG A 101 -0.16 -18.23 -6.34
CA ARG A 101 0.65 -17.96 -5.13
C ARG A 101 1.61 -16.80 -5.33
N VAL A 102 2.29 -16.72 -6.48
CA VAL A 102 3.14 -15.57 -6.84
C VAL A 102 2.33 -14.28 -6.81
N LEU A 103 1.15 -14.26 -7.43
CA LEU A 103 0.27 -13.09 -7.44
C LEU A 103 -0.22 -12.71 -6.04
N GLN A 104 -0.62 -13.68 -5.21
CA GLN A 104 -1.03 -13.42 -3.82
C GLN A 104 0.11 -12.81 -3.00
N CYS A 105 1.32 -13.36 -3.12
CA CYS A 105 2.52 -12.81 -2.47
C CYS A 105 2.75 -11.35 -2.90
N ARG A 106 2.73 -11.09 -4.21
CA ARG A 106 2.94 -9.75 -4.77
C ARG A 106 1.91 -8.72 -4.28
N GLN A 107 0.67 -9.15 -4.06
CA GLN A 107 -0.37 -8.29 -3.50
C GLN A 107 -0.12 -8.00 -2.01
N ARG A 108 0.36 -8.98 -1.23
CA ARG A 108 0.71 -8.77 0.19
C ARG A 108 1.86 -7.77 0.41
N CYS A 109 2.73 -7.57 -0.57
CA CYS A 109 3.86 -6.64 -0.46
C CYS A 109 3.46 -5.19 -0.14
N VAL A 110 2.23 -4.76 -0.45
CA VAL A 110 1.73 -3.43 -0.06
C VAL A 110 1.55 -3.33 1.46
N GLU A 111 1.07 -4.39 2.11
CA GLU A 111 0.92 -4.45 3.57
C GLU A 111 2.29 -4.54 4.24
N GLU A 112 3.21 -5.34 3.70
CA GLU A 112 4.58 -5.47 4.24
C GLU A 112 5.32 -4.13 4.19
N THR A 113 5.26 -3.44 3.05
CA THR A 113 5.87 -2.10 2.88
C THR A 113 5.23 -1.06 3.81
N ALA A 114 3.92 -1.16 4.02
CA ALA A 114 3.16 -0.28 4.91
C ALA A 114 3.21 -0.67 6.39
N THR A 115 3.85 -1.78 6.75
CA THR A 115 3.98 -2.18 8.16
C THR A 115 5.27 -1.61 8.75
N ARG A 116 5.12 -0.88 9.86
CA ARG A 116 6.28 -0.33 10.58
C ARG A 116 7.02 -1.44 11.34
N PRO A 117 8.35 -1.34 11.48
CA PRO A 117 9.10 -2.20 12.39
C PRO A 117 8.47 -2.21 13.79
N GLY A 118 8.28 -3.42 14.33
CA GLY A 118 7.65 -3.62 15.64
C GLY A 118 6.13 -3.41 15.69
N ARG A 119 5.46 -3.19 14.55
CA ARG A 119 4.00 -3.21 14.43
C ARG A 119 3.54 -4.48 13.73
N SER A 120 2.34 -4.93 14.06
CA SER A 120 1.71 -6.12 13.45
C SER A 120 0.71 -5.78 12.34
N PHE A 121 0.33 -4.50 12.21
CA PHE A 121 -0.68 -4.07 11.26
C PHE A 121 -0.11 -2.98 10.34
N PRO A 122 -0.46 -3.02 9.04
CA PRO A 122 -0.04 -2.01 8.09
C PRO A 122 -0.71 -0.67 8.38
N VAL A 123 -0.03 0.41 8.01
CA VAL A 123 -0.63 1.73 7.91
C VAL A 123 -1.57 1.72 6.69
N PRO A 124 -2.88 1.99 6.87
CA PRO A 124 -3.82 1.98 5.76
C PRO A 124 -3.48 3.09 4.76
N ASP A 125 -3.73 2.83 3.48
CA ASP A 125 -3.53 3.78 2.39
C ASP A 125 -2.13 4.42 2.37
N PHE A 126 -1.09 3.66 2.70
CA PHE A 126 0.25 4.22 2.87
C PHE A 126 0.75 4.97 1.64
N LEU A 127 0.69 4.38 0.44
CA LEU A 127 1.07 5.06 -0.81
C LEU A 127 0.16 6.27 -1.14
N PRO A 128 -1.19 6.15 -1.17
CA PRO A 128 -2.06 7.31 -1.34
C PRO A 128 -1.81 8.43 -0.32
N SER A 129 -1.51 8.09 0.94
CA SER A 129 -1.23 9.08 1.99
C SER A 129 0.06 9.87 1.72
N GLN A 130 1.09 9.23 1.15
CA GLN A 130 2.33 9.91 0.75
C GLN A 130 2.08 10.91 -0.37
N LEU A 131 1.29 10.53 -1.39
CA LEU A 131 0.89 11.42 -2.49
C LEU A 131 0.10 12.64 -1.98
N ARG A 132 -0.82 12.43 -1.03
CA ARG A 132 -1.57 13.52 -0.41
C ARG A 132 -0.66 14.50 0.34
N ARG A 133 0.35 14.00 1.06
CA ARG A 133 1.33 14.87 1.73
C ARG A 133 2.21 15.63 0.76
N LEU A 134 2.64 15.00 -0.32
CA LEU A 134 3.38 15.67 -1.39
C LEU A 134 2.53 16.75 -2.06
N GLN A 135 1.27 16.46 -2.39
CA GLN A 135 0.31 17.45 -2.88
C GLN A 135 0.25 18.66 -1.95
N GLU A 136 -0.04 18.44 -0.66
CA GLU A 136 -0.25 19.51 0.30
C GLU A 136 1.03 20.35 0.49
N ALA A 137 2.19 19.70 0.58
CA ALA A 137 3.48 20.36 0.71
C ALA A 137 3.82 21.19 -0.54
N HIS A 138 3.59 20.67 -1.75
CA HIS A 138 3.81 21.40 -3.00
C HIS A 138 2.89 22.61 -3.12
N ALA A 139 1.61 22.47 -2.73
CA ALA A 139 0.67 23.58 -2.72
C ALA A 139 1.10 24.69 -1.74
N GLN A 140 1.56 24.32 -0.53
CA GLN A 140 2.04 25.27 0.48
C GLN A 140 3.23 26.11 0.00
N VAL A 141 4.13 25.54 -0.80
CA VAL A 141 5.28 26.26 -1.37
C VAL A 141 4.98 26.95 -2.71
N GLY A 142 3.73 26.91 -3.17
CA GLY A 142 3.29 27.53 -4.42
C GLY A 142 3.66 26.77 -5.71
N ASN A 143 4.16 25.52 -5.60
CA ASN A 143 4.46 24.69 -6.77
C ASN A 143 3.21 23.92 -7.22
N LEU A 144 2.26 24.65 -7.83
CA LEU A 144 0.97 24.11 -8.22
C LEU A 144 1.06 23.01 -9.29
N SER A 145 2.07 23.04 -10.17
CA SER A 145 2.23 21.99 -11.19
C SER A 145 2.53 20.63 -10.57
N GLN A 146 3.43 20.58 -9.58
CA GLN A 146 3.71 19.36 -8.83
C GLN A 146 2.55 18.97 -7.90
N ALA A 147 1.82 19.93 -7.35
CA ALA A 147 0.61 19.65 -6.59
C ALA A 147 -0.45 18.95 -7.46
N VAL A 148 -0.70 19.45 -8.68
CA VAL A 148 -1.63 18.84 -9.65
C VAL A 148 -1.21 17.41 -10.01
N GLU A 149 0.06 17.18 -10.30
CA GLU A 149 0.58 15.84 -10.62
C GLU A 149 0.32 14.83 -9.48
N ASN A 150 0.57 15.24 -8.22
CA ASN A 150 0.32 14.40 -7.06
C ASN A 150 -1.19 14.16 -6.81
N VAL A 151 -2.04 15.17 -7.03
CA VAL A 151 -3.51 15.00 -6.90
C VAL A 151 -4.04 14.05 -7.96
N LEU A 152 -3.61 14.19 -9.22
CA LEU A 152 -3.98 13.30 -10.30
C LEU A 152 -3.54 11.86 -10.02
N SER A 153 -2.34 11.70 -9.44
CA SER A 153 -1.82 10.39 -9.01
C SER A 153 -2.65 9.79 -7.88
N PHE A 154 -3.06 10.59 -6.89
CA PHE A 154 -3.96 10.17 -5.81
C PHE A 154 -5.33 9.72 -6.36
N LEU A 155 -5.88 10.46 -7.33
CA LEU A 155 -7.16 10.15 -7.97
C LEU A 155 -7.15 8.85 -8.78
N LEU A 156 -5.97 8.28 -9.10
CA LEU A 156 -5.90 6.92 -9.67
C LEU A 156 -6.38 5.85 -8.68
N PHE A 157 -6.20 6.08 -7.37
CA PHE A 157 -6.69 5.20 -6.31
C PHE A 157 -8.15 5.49 -5.97
N TYR A 158 -8.47 6.78 -5.81
CA TYR A 158 -9.78 7.23 -5.35
C TYR A 158 -10.38 8.24 -6.33
N PRO A 159 -10.89 7.79 -7.50
CA PRO A 159 -11.40 8.67 -8.54
C PRO A 159 -12.63 9.47 -8.10
N GLU A 160 -13.32 9.04 -7.05
CA GLU A 160 -14.51 9.70 -6.49
C GLU A 160 -14.23 10.54 -5.24
N ASP A 161 -12.97 10.79 -4.88
CA ASP A 161 -12.63 11.66 -3.75
C ASP A 161 -12.92 13.13 -4.10
N GLU A 162 -14.03 13.65 -3.57
CA GLU A 162 -14.50 15.01 -3.86
C GLU A 162 -13.51 16.08 -3.39
N ALA A 163 -12.84 15.89 -2.25
CA ALA A 163 -11.86 16.87 -1.75
C ALA A 163 -10.64 16.96 -2.68
N ALA A 164 -10.18 15.84 -3.24
CA ALA A 164 -9.11 15.80 -4.23
C ALA A 164 -9.56 16.43 -5.56
N LYS A 165 -10.79 16.16 -6.03
CA LYS A 165 -11.35 16.83 -7.23
C LYS A 165 -11.45 18.35 -7.05
N GLU A 166 -11.91 18.81 -5.89
CA GLU A 166 -11.99 20.23 -5.56
C GLU A 166 -10.60 20.87 -5.55
N ALA A 167 -9.62 20.25 -4.89
CA ALA A 167 -8.24 20.74 -4.87
C ALA A 167 -7.64 20.82 -6.29
N LEU A 168 -7.86 19.78 -7.11
CA LEU A 168 -7.43 19.75 -8.51
C LEU A 168 -7.99 20.93 -9.30
N ASN A 169 -9.30 21.16 -9.21
CA ASN A 169 -9.99 22.26 -9.90
C ASN A 169 -9.45 23.62 -9.44
N GLN A 170 -9.19 23.79 -8.14
CA GLN A 170 -8.61 25.01 -7.58
C GLN A 170 -7.20 25.27 -8.15
N TYR A 171 -6.33 24.26 -8.16
CA TYR A 171 -4.97 24.41 -8.69
C TYR A 171 -4.95 24.67 -10.20
N GLN A 172 -5.80 23.98 -10.97
CA GLN A 172 -5.91 24.20 -12.42
C GLN A 172 -6.40 25.62 -12.74
N THR A 173 -7.39 26.12 -11.99
CA THR A 173 -7.90 27.48 -12.14
C THR A 173 -6.82 28.51 -11.85
N GLN A 174 -6.04 28.32 -10.78
CA GLN A 174 -4.93 29.22 -10.41
C GLN A 174 -3.78 29.18 -11.43
N LEU A 175 -3.53 28.02 -12.05
CA LEU A 175 -2.53 27.88 -13.12
C LEU A 175 -2.97 28.51 -14.45
N GLY A 176 -4.26 28.77 -14.64
CA GLY A 176 -4.83 29.36 -15.85
C GLY A 176 -4.85 28.39 -17.04
N GLU A 177 -4.96 27.08 -16.78
CA GLU A 177 -4.56 26.03 -17.71
C GLU A 177 -5.58 24.89 -17.76
N PRO A 178 -5.76 24.29 -18.96
CA PRO A 178 -5.38 22.90 -19.14
C PRO A 178 -4.03 22.83 -19.84
N ARG A 179 -2.96 22.53 -19.09
CA ARG A 179 -1.61 22.35 -19.67
C ARG A 179 -1.55 21.00 -20.34
N PRO A 180 -1.26 20.93 -21.65
CA PRO A 180 -0.93 19.65 -22.26
C PRO A 180 0.35 19.10 -21.60
N GLY A 181 0.27 17.88 -21.05
CA GLY A 181 1.41 17.18 -20.45
C GLY A 181 1.40 17.09 -18.92
N LEU A 182 0.47 17.74 -18.21
CA LEU A 182 0.27 17.51 -16.78
C LEU A 182 -0.66 16.32 -16.58
N GLY A 183 -0.10 15.21 -16.07
CA GLY A 183 -0.79 13.95 -15.82
C GLY A 183 -0.43 13.39 -14.45
N PRO A 184 -0.96 12.21 -14.09
CA PRO A 184 -0.47 11.46 -12.94
C PRO A 184 0.97 11.00 -13.18
N ARG A 185 1.70 10.72 -12.11
CA ARG A 185 3.06 10.19 -12.15
C ARG A 185 3.07 8.81 -12.81
N GLU A 186 4.09 8.58 -13.65
CA GLU A 186 4.20 7.34 -14.43
C GLU A 186 4.45 6.12 -13.54
N ASP A 187 5.24 6.26 -12.47
CA ASP A 187 5.51 5.21 -11.49
C ASP A 187 4.25 4.75 -10.75
N ILE A 188 3.42 5.69 -10.31
CA ILE A 188 2.11 5.41 -9.70
C ILE A 188 1.14 4.80 -10.71
N GLN A 189 1.09 5.33 -11.93
CA GLN A 189 0.24 4.77 -12.97
C GLN A 189 0.60 3.32 -13.29
N ARG A 190 1.91 3.02 -13.41
CA ARG A 190 2.42 1.67 -13.62
C ARG A 190 2.02 0.74 -12.48
N PHE A 191 2.22 1.17 -11.24
CA PHE A 191 1.84 0.39 -10.05
C PHE A 191 0.34 0.07 -10.03
N VAL A 192 -0.52 1.07 -10.22
CA VAL A 192 -1.99 0.88 -10.19
C VAL A 192 -2.42 -0.07 -11.30
N LEU A 193 -1.94 0.12 -12.54
CA LEU A 193 -2.28 -0.76 -13.66
C LEU A 193 -1.83 -2.20 -13.44
N GLN A 194 -0.61 -2.39 -12.94
CA GLN A 194 -0.07 -3.72 -12.64
C GLN A 194 -0.87 -4.40 -11.53
N SER A 195 -1.11 -3.71 -10.42
CA SER A 195 -1.85 -4.25 -9.28
C SER A 195 -3.29 -4.64 -9.68
N LEU A 196 -4.00 -3.79 -10.42
CA LEU A 196 -5.33 -4.12 -10.92
C LEU A 196 -5.35 -5.30 -11.90
N GLY A 197 -4.34 -5.42 -12.76
CA GLY A 197 -4.18 -6.55 -13.68
C GLY A 197 -3.94 -7.88 -12.96
N GLU A 198 -3.17 -7.87 -11.89
CA GLU A 198 -2.92 -9.04 -11.04
C GLU A 198 -4.16 -9.42 -10.23
N LYS A 199 -4.84 -8.44 -9.63
CA LYS A 199 -6.11 -8.67 -8.90
C LYS A 199 -7.19 -9.27 -9.78
N ARG A 200 -7.30 -8.84 -11.03
CA ARG A 200 -8.25 -9.43 -11.99
C ARG A 200 -8.01 -10.94 -12.14
N GLN A 201 -6.76 -11.37 -12.22
CA GLN A 201 -6.41 -12.79 -12.30
C GLN A 201 -6.71 -13.53 -11.01
N LEU A 202 -6.43 -12.92 -9.85
CA LEU A 202 -6.75 -13.50 -8.54
C LEU A 202 -8.25 -13.66 -8.32
N TYR A 203 -9.05 -12.65 -8.66
CA TYR A 203 -10.51 -12.76 -8.58
C TYR A 203 -11.08 -13.81 -9.54
N TYR A 204 -10.51 -13.94 -10.74
CA TYR A 204 -10.85 -15.03 -11.65
C TYR A 204 -10.54 -16.41 -11.03
N ALA A 205 -9.37 -16.56 -10.41
CA ALA A 205 -8.98 -17.78 -9.73
C ALA A 205 -9.88 -18.09 -8.51
N MET A 206 -10.37 -17.07 -7.80
CA MET A 206 -11.34 -17.27 -6.71
C MET A 206 -12.68 -17.80 -7.23
N GLU A 207 -13.15 -17.27 -8.37
CA GLU A 207 -14.44 -17.64 -8.93
C GLU A 207 -14.42 -19.03 -9.58
N HIS A 208 -13.33 -19.40 -10.24
CA HIS A 208 -13.28 -20.59 -11.10
C HIS A 208 -12.33 -21.69 -10.64
N LEU A 209 -11.34 -21.39 -9.79
CA LEU A 209 -10.29 -22.33 -9.41
C LEU A 209 -10.30 -22.66 -7.90
N GLY A 210 -11.32 -22.23 -7.17
CA GLY A 210 -11.51 -22.57 -5.75
C GLY A 210 -10.49 -21.93 -4.80
N THR A 211 -9.78 -20.88 -5.23
CA THR A 211 -8.75 -20.23 -4.42
C THR A 211 -9.33 -19.18 -3.48
N SER A 212 -8.59 -18.84 -2.42
CA SER A 212 -8.91 -17.70 -1.54
C SER A 212 -7.97 -16.54 -1.80
N PHE A 213 -8.49 -15.34 -2.01
CA PHE A 213 -7.69 -14.12 -2.04
C PHE A 213 -8.35 -13.06 -1.17
N LYS A 214 -7.53 -12.44 -0.30
CA LYS A 214 -7.91 -11.29 0.52
C LYS A 214 -7.23 -10.07 -0.06
N ASP A 215 -8.01 -9.19 -0.66
CA ASP A 215 -7.51 -7.94 -1.24
C ASP A 215 -7.03 -7.02 -0.10
N PRO A 216 -5.74 -6.65 -0.07
CA PRO A 216 -5.20 -5.77 0.96
C PRO A 216 -5.60 -4.31 0.75
N ASP A 217 -6.04 -3.94 -0.45
CA ASP A 217 -6.28 -2.55 -0.80
C ASP A 217 -7.78 -2.21 -0.81
N PRO A 218 -8.19 -1.16 -0.07
CA PRO A 218 -9.57 -0.68 -0.10
C PRO A 218 -9.93 0.07 -1.41
N TRP A 219 -8.93 0.48 -2.20
CA TRP A 219 -9.12 1.24 -3.44
C TRP A 219 -9.40 0.39 -4.68
N THR A 220 -9.43 -0.94 -4.58
CA THR A 220 -9.78 -1.81 -5.72
C THR A 220 -11.21 -1.48 -6.20
N PRO A 221 -11.40 -1.09 -7.47
CA PRO A 221 -12.73 -0.75 -7.96
C PRO A 221 -13.67 -1.95 -7.89
N ALA A 222 -14.89 -1.74 -7.39
CA ALA A 222 -15.87 -2.82 -7.22
C ALA A 222 -16.22 -3.57 -8.52
N ALA A 223 -15.95 -2.97 -9.70
CA ALA A 223 -16.12 -3.61 -11.00
C ALA A 223 -15.09 -4.73 -11.28
N PHE A 224 -13.96 -4.75 -10.58
CA PHE A 224 -12.95 -5.83 -10.68
C PHE A 224 -13.31 -7.06 -9.86
N ILE A 225 -14.25 -6.93 -8.91
CA ILE A 225 -14.68 -8.01 -8.03
C ILE A 225 -15.90 -8.69 -8.67
N PRO A 226 -15.84 -9.99 -8.99
CA PRO A 226 -16.95 -10.76 -9.53
C PRO A 226 -18.24 -10.54 -8.72
N GLU A 227 -19.36 -10.41 -9.42
CA GLU A 227 -20.67 -10.17 -8.79
C GLU A 227 -21.04 -11.28 -7.79
N SER A 228 -20.74 -12.53 -8.15
CA SER A 228 -20.90 -13.72 -7.31
C SER A 228 -20.16 -13.60 -5.96
N LEU A 229 -18.98 -12.97 -5.94
CA LEU A 229 -18.18 -12.74 -4.74
C LEU A 229 -18.69 -11.53 -3.96
N ARG A 230 -19.10 -10.45 -4.63
CA ARG A 230 -19.69 -9.27 -3.99
C ARG A 230 -20.97 -9.60 -3.25
N GLU A 231 -21.82 -10.45 -3.82
CA GLU A 231 -23.07 -10.90 -3.19
C GLU A 231 -22.78 -11.75 -1.94
N LYS A 232 -21.85 -12.70 -2.01
CA LYS A 232 -21.40 -13.49 -0.85
C LYS A 232 -20.87 -12.60 0.29
N LEU A 233 -20.12 -11.55 -0.02
CA LEU A 233 -19.62 -10.60 0.98
C LEU A 233 -20.74 -9.78 1.60
N ARG A 234 -21.73 -9.33 0.81
CA ARG A 234 -22.91 -8.62 1.33
C ARG A 234 -23.73 -9.49 2.28
N ILE A 235 -24.00 -10.74 1.89
CA ILE A 235 -24.75 -11.70 2.73
C ILE A 235 -24.04 -11.91 4.08
N LYS A 236 -22.72 -12.17 4.06
CA LYS A 236 -21.93 -12.30 5.30
C LYS A 236 -21.99 -11.06 6.18
N SER A 237 -21.94 -9.85 5.59
CA SER A 237 -22.04 -8.60 6.35
C SER A 237 -23.43 -8.38 6.98
N SER A 238 -24.51 -8.80 6.32
CA SER A 238 -25.88 -8.75 6.87
C SER A 238 -26.12 -9.78 7.98
N ASP A 239 -25.47 -10.94 7.90
CA ASP A 239 -25.55 -11.99 8.93
C ASP A 239 -24.80 -11.60 10.20
N LEU A 240 -23.67 -10.88 10.09
CA LEU A 240 -22.98 -10.29 11.24
C LEU A 240 -23.75 -9.10 11.86
N GLY A 241 -24.51 -8.34 11.07
CA GLY A 241 -25.34 -7.23 11.56
C GLY A 241 -26.60 -7.67 12.32
N THR A 242 -27.03 -8.93 12.16
CA THR A 242 -28.22 -9.48 12.82
C THR A 242 -27.94 -10.14 14.18
N MET A 243 -26.67 -10.32 14.57
CA MET A 243 -26.27 -10.66 15.94
C MET A 243 -26.28 -9.42 16.85
N SER A 244 -27.45 -8.80 17.03
CA SER A 244 -27.65 -7.72 17.99
C SER A 244 -27.57 -8.25 19.43
N LEU A 245 -26.71 -7.62 20.24
CA LEU A 245 -26.50 -7.83 21.67
C LEU A 245 -27.83 -7.91 22.46
N PRO A 246 -27.97 -8.82 23.45
CA PRO A 246 -29.15 -8.83 24.30
C PRO A 246 -29.21 -7.53 25.10
N SER A 247 -30.33 -6.83 24.95
CA SER A 247 -30.67 -5.62 25.68
C SER A 247 -30.63 -5.87 27.19
N ARG A 248 -29.71 -5.19 27.88
CA ARG A 248 -29.89 -4.92 29.31
C ARG A 248 -30.90 -3.78 29.43
N SER A 249 -32.06 -4.10 29.99
CA SER A 249 -33.05 -3.15 30.47
C SER A 249 -33.11 -3.20 31.99
N PRO A 250 -33.66 -2.15 32.61
CA PRO A 250 -32.98 -1.13 33.42
C PRO A 250 -32.53 -1.61 34.81
#